data_AF-A0A3M1ZUH6-F1
#
_entry.id   AF-A0A3M1ZUH6-F1
#
_cell.length_a   1.000
_cell.length_b   1.000
_cell.length_c   1.000
_cell.angle_alpha   90.00
_cell.angle_beta   90.00
_cell.angle_gamma   90.00
#
_symmetry.space_group_name_H-M   'P 1'
#
loop_
_entity.id
_entity.type
_entity.pdbx_description
1 polymer ?
#
loop_
_entity_poly.entity_id
_entity_poly.type
_entity_poly.pdbx_seq_one_letter_code
_entity_poly.pdbx_strand_id
1 'polypeptide(L)'
;MIGDGQGFARAGSGRREPKVEVRGQAMGPENTTKFAMSSGEVGVDRARRRRFLRRVLPRGGPGISPCPVPLGAGHERRHDEVRKARCVPPARGHEGGAHGAMVAIPAPTRHRWPRYHPVVPPCPGLWPVVAAVASPPAPVHVDPFWIEALSSPWAKLLALVWGAIWGSFANVVIYRLPRGMSVVSPGSRCGHCGTPLGVVDNVPLLSYLVLRGRCRHCKQPYGVRYVVVEAMAAALSMSLYLADVVVPLMQGEGIGLATYALDFLFAWALLVVTFVDLDVWIIPDAVVLPTAAVGVVVGAFFPDVLGRPLVPSLVAGVGAYAVFYAIRWFYLRFRGIEGLGLGDAKLLFMIAVYLGPAGVLWTIGAGAMQGVLVSVPLLLSGRELANTALEEVHGDDPELGHEDPDAGVTGRRVPFGPFLALAALEFLYFEPFIRAWAHRFLGVAW
;
A
#
# COMPACT_ATOMS: atom_id res chain seq x y z
N MET A 1 -67.96 -32.97 26.15
CA MET A 1 -69.40 -32.66 26.23
C MET A 1 -69.65 -31.44 25.36
N ILE A 2 -70.48 -31.59 24.32
CA ILE A 2 -71.25 -30.55 23.57
C ILE A 2 -70.39 -29.47 22.87
N GLY A 3 -70.46 -29.18 21.57
CA GLY A 3 -71.34 -29.58 20.48
C GLY A 3 -71.26 -28.49 19.38
N ASP A 4 -71.17 -28.94 18.12
CA ASP A 4 -71.64 -28.33 16.86
C ASP A 4 -71.13 -26.99 16.30
N GLY A 5 -70.97 -26.97 14.96
CA GLY A 5 -71.25 -25.79 14.14
C GLY A 5 -70.34 -25.57 12.93
N GLN A 6 -70.72 -26.11 11.77
CA GLN A 6 -70.10 -25.88 10.46
C GLN A 6 -70.25 -24.43 9.95
N GLY A 7 -69.35 -23.98 9.06
CA GLY A 7 -69.55 -22.78 8.25
C GLY A 7 -68.36 -22.39 7.36
N PHE A 8 -68.37 -22.85 6.11
CA PHE A 8 -67.46 -22.45 5.02
C PHE A 8 -67.86 -21.08 4.44
N ALA A 9 -66.92 -20.13 4.29
CA ALA A 9 -66.93 -19.12 3.22
C ALA A 9 -65.56 -18.44 3.07
N ARG A 10 -65.07 -18.40 1.82
CA ARG A 10 -63.84 -17.73 1.35
C ARG A 10 -63.98 -16.20 1.36
N ALA A 11 -62.90 -15.47 1.64
CA ALA A 11 -62.38 -14.37 0.81
C ALA A 11 -61.11 -13.75 1.45
N GLY A 12 -60.12 -13.44 0.62
CA GLY A 12 -58.78 -13.02 1.05
C GLY A 12 -58.69 -11.61 1.61
N SER A 13 -57.63 -11.36 2.38
CA SER A 13 -57.17 -10.02 2.69
C SER A 13 -55.64 -10.02 2.85
N GLY A 14 -54.99 -9.17 2.06
CA GLY A 14 -53.55 -8.97 2.07
C GLY A 14 -53.00 -8.61 3.44
N ARG A 15 -51.83 -9.17 3.75
CA ARG A 15 -51.08 -8.89 4.96
C ARG A 15 -50.33 -7.57 4.74
N ARG A 16 -50.83 -6.47 5.32
CA ARG A 16 -50.11 -5.19 5.44
C ARG A 16 -49.09 -5.32 6.56
N GLU A 17 -47.84 -4.96 6.27
CA GLU A 17 -46.76 -4.78 7.23
C GLU A 17 -47.03 -3.54 8.12
N PRO A 18 -46.62 -3.54 9.40
CA PRO A 18 -46.78 -2.38 10.27
C PRO A 18 -45.70 -1.33 9.97
N LYS A 19 -46.17 -0.17 9.52
CA LYS A 19 -45.41 1.07 9.33
C LYS A 19 -45.10 1.67 10.71
N VAL A 20 -43.82 1.71 11.09
CA VAL A 20 -43.35 2.42 12.30
C VAL A 20 -43.26 3.91 11.96
N GLU A 21 -44.13 4.69 12.59
CA GLU A 21 -44.24 6.14 12.46
C GLU A 21 -43.29 6.82 13.45
N VAL A 22 -42.20 7.43 12.96
CA VAL A 22 -41.28 8.23 13.79
C VAL A 22 -41.88 9.63 13.95
N ARG A 23 -42.38 9.88 15.16
CA ARG A 23 -42.99 11.15 15.60
C ARG A 23 -41.89 12.21 15.78
N GLY A 24 -41.90 13.24 14.94
CA GLY A 24 -41.08 14.44 15.11
C GLY A 24 -41.53 15.23 16.34
N GLN A 25 -40.58 15.59 17.21
CA GLN A 25 -40.80 16.58 18.26
C GLN A 25 -40.24 17.93 17.80
N ALA A 26 -41.16 18.88 17.62
CA ALA A 26 -40.89 20.30 17.47
C ALA A 26 -40.54 20.91 18.83
N MET A 27 -39.50 21.73 18.89
CA MET A 27 -39.32 22.73 19.95
C MET A 27 -39.60 24.12 19.36
N GLY A 28 -40.63 24.76 19.90
CA GLY A 28 -40.97 26.17 19.68
C GLY A 28 -40.43 27.08 20.80
N PRO A 29 -40.67 28.40 20.70
CA PRO A 29 -39.68 29.45 20.99
C PRO A 29 -39.92 30.21 22.32
N GLU A 30 -39.13 31.29 22.49
CA GLU A 30 -39.13 32.35 23.52
C GLU A 30 -38.05 32.16 24.61
N ASN A 31 -37.19 33.12 24.97
CA ASN A 31 -37.37 34.57 24.96
C ASN A 31 -36.03 35.33 24.88
N THR A 32 -36.09 36.49 24.25
CA THR A 32 -35.03 37.46 23.95
C THR A 32 -34.70 38.42 25.11
N THR A 33 -33.44 38.84 25.21
CA THR A 33 -33.03 40.21 25.63
C THR A 33 -31.59 40.46 25.13
N LYS A 34 -31.44 41.05 23.93
CA LYS A 34 -31.04 42.45 23.68
C LYS A 34 -29.76 42.92 24.41
N PHE A 35 -28.66 42.96 23.65
CA PHE A 35 -27.80 44.15 23.55
C PHE A 35 -27.47 44.36 22.06
N ALA A 36 -27.66 45.58 21.59
CA ALA A 36 -27.58 45.98 20.18
C ALA A 36 -26.46 47.02 19.98
N MET A 37 -26.03 47.13 18.72
CA MET A 37 -25.14 48.13 18.08
C MET A 37 -23.63 47.97 18.36
N SER A 38 -22.72 48.01 17.37
CA SER A 38 -22.72 48.78 16.13
C SER A 38 -22.06 48.08 14.93
N SER A 39 -22.52 48.51 13.77
CA SER A 39 -22.12 48.26 12.38
C SER A 39 -20.62 48.38 12.08
N GLY A 40 -20.16 47.60 11.11
CA GLY A 40 -18.82 47.72 10.51
C GLY A 40 -18.61 46.69 9.40
N GLU A 41 -19.27 46.90 8.25
CA GLU A 41 -18.97 46.18 7.01
C GLU A 41 -17.53 46.45 6.59
N VAL A 42 -16.75 45.40 6.33
CA VAL A 42 -15.52 45.50 5.52
C VAL A 42 -15.52 44.37 4.50
N GLY A 43 -16.07 44.66 3.33
CA GLY A 43 -15.79 43.91 2.12
C GLY A 43 -14.34 44.11 1.70
N VAL A 44 -13.59 43.02 1.51
CA VAL A 44 -12.22 43.09 1.01
C VAL A 44 -12.21 42.82 -0.50
N ASP A 45 -12.09 43.93 -1.20
CA ASP A 45 -11.97 44.12 -2.64
C ASP A 45 -10.73 43.42 -3.23
N ARG A 46 -10.93 42.72 -4.36
CA ARG A 46 -9.97 41.95 -5.16
C ARG A 46 -8.90 42.82 -5.87
N ALA A 47 -8.85 44.13 -5.65
CA ALA A 47 -7.96 45.05 -6.36
C ALA A 47 -6.54 45.24 -5.75
N ARG A 48 -6.21 44.63 -4.59
CA ARG A 48 -4.95 44.93 -3.84
C ARG A 48 -3.83 43.87 -3.86
N ARG A 49 -3.90 42.83 -4.69
CA ARG A 49 -2.78 41.87 -4.88
C ARG A 49 -1.90 42.11 -6.11
N ARG A 50 -2.28 43.00 -7.03
CA ARG A 50 -1.54 43.27 -8.28
C ARG A 50 -0.47 44.36 -8.18
N ARG A 51 -0.16 44.89 -6.99
CA ARG A 51 0.73 46.05 -6.82
C ARG A 51 1.99 45.80 -5.97
N PHE A 52 2.40 44.55 -5.77
CA PHE A 52 3.66 44.22 -5.08
C PHE A 52 4.69 43.47 -5.96
N LEU A 53 4.33 43.06 -7.18
CA LEU A 53 5.22 42.37 -8.13
C LEU A 53 5.90 43.31 -9.16
N ARG A 54 6.10 44.58 -8.83
CA ARG A 54 6.67 45.59 -9.76
C ARG A 54 7.80 46.47 -9.22
N ARG A 55 8.52 46.03 -8.17
CA ARG A 55 9.69 46.77 -7.66
C ARG A 55 10.78 45.84 -7.14
N VAL A 56 11.44 45.07 -8.02
CA VAL A 56 12.90 44.78 -7.95
C VAL A 56 13.34 44.30 -9.34
N LEU A 57 13.54 45.23 -10.29
CA LEU A 57 14.36 45.02 -11.48
C LEU A 57 14.91 46.39 -11.92
N PRO A 58 16.23 46.63 -11.95
CA PRO A 58 16.82 47.70 -12.74
C PRO A 58 16.94 47.25 -14.21
N ARG A 59 16.65 48.19 -15.10
CA ARG A 59 16.68 48.07 -16.57
C ARG A 59 18.00 48.58 -17.16
N GLY A 60 18.38 47.98 -18.29
CA GLY A 60 19.17 48.54 -19.40
C GLY A 60 20.66 48.19 -19.32
N GLY A 61 21.34 47.58 -20.30
CA GLY A 61 21.20 47.36 -21.77
C GLY A 61 22.64 47.45 -22.35
N PRO A 62 22.92 47.35 -23.67
CA PRO A 62 22.39 46.53 -24.76
C PRO A 62 23.44 45.53 -25.34
N GLY A 63 22.97 44.56 -26.15
CA GLY A 63 23.61 43.91 -27.31
C GLY A 63 25.08 43.42 -27.25
N ILE A 64 25.29 42.12 -27.56
CA ILE A 64 26.22 41.59 -28.58
C ILE A 64 26.03 40.05 -28.68
N SER A 65 26.06 39.56 -29.91
CA SER A 65 25.86 38.21 -30.46
C SER A 65 26.80 37.10 -29.89
N PRO A 66 26.53 35.81 -30.19
CA PRO A 66 27.12 34.66 -29.49
C PRO A 66 28.47 34.24 -30.09
N CYS A 67 29.38 33.77 -29.24
CA CYS A 67 30.67 33.17 -29.60
C CYS A 67 31.02 32.06 -28.59
N PRO A 68 31.91 31.11 -28.91
CA PRO A 68 31.64 30.02 -29.84
C PRO A 68 32.07 28.66 -29.26
N VAL A 69 31.69 27.59 -29.96
CA VAL A 69 32.25 26.24 -29.84
C VAL A 69 33.76 26.28 -30.18
N PRO A 70 34.65 25.59 -29.45
CA PRO A 70 36.00 25.36 -29.92
C PRO A 70 36.03 24.15 -30.86
N LEU A 71 36.31 24.42 -32.14
CA LEU A 71 36.83 23.48 -33.13
C LEU A 71 38.23 23.93 -33.56
N GLY A 72 39.12 22.95 -33.75
CA GLY A 72 40.45 23.10 -34.38
C GLY A 72 41.59 22.78 -33.40
N ALA A 73 42.61 22.00 -33.73
CA ALA A 73 43.06 21.32 -34.95
C ALA A 73 43.97 20.16 -34.46
N GLY A 74 44.08 18.99 -35.09
CA GLY A 74 44.44 18.79 -36.49
C GLY A 74 45.95 18.53 -36.58
N HIS A 75 46.35 17.26 -36.66
CA HIS A 75 47.55 16.90 -37.40
C HIS A 75 47.33 15.56 -38.11
N GLU A 76 47.34 15.64 -39.44
CA GLU A 76 47.19 14.57 -40.43
C GLU A 76 48.35 13.56 -40.43
N ARG A 77 48.02 12.33 -40.84
CA ARG A 77 48.59 11.52 -41.94
C ARG A 77 48.23 10.04 -41.68
N ARG A 78 47.90 9.15 -42.62
CA ARG A 78 47.57 9.14 -44.06
C ARG A 78 47.09 7.68 -44.33
N HIS A 79 46.14 7.55 -45.26
CA HIS A 79 45.93 6.45 -46.23
C HIS A 79 45.62 5.00 -45.81
N ASP A 80 44.46 4.58 -46.36
CA ASP A 80 44.20 3.38 -47.17
C ASP A 80 43.75 2.04 -46.55
N GLU A 81 42.50 1.74 -46.91
CA GLU A 81 41.99 0.48 -47.47
C GLU A 81 41.83 -0.81 -46.64
N VAL A 82 40.54 -1.22 -46.56
CA VAL A 82 40.01 -2.54 -47.00
C VAL A 82 40.61 -3.80 -46.35
N ARG A 83 39.85 -4.47 -45.46
CA ARG A 83 39.18 -5.78 -45.73
C ARG A 83 38.53 -6.41 -44.49
N LYS A 84 37.36 -7.01 -44.76
CA LYS A 84 36.73 -8.08 -43.98
C LYS A 84 37.70 -9.27 -43.83
N ALA A 85 37.86 -9.80 -42.62
CA ALA A 85 38.51 -11.09 -42.40
C ALA A 85 37.49 -12.13 -41.94
N ARG A 86 37.21 -13.09 -42.84
CA ARG A 86 36.66 -14.42 -42.53
C ARG A 86 37.78 -15.28 -41.93
N CYS A 87 37.42 -16.15 -41.00
CA CYS A 87 38.27 -17.24 -40.56
C CYS A 87 38.36 -18.32 -41.65
N VAL A 88 39.59 -18.75 -41.93
CA VAL A 88 39.99 -19.84 -42.83
C VAL A 88 40.27 -21.10 -41.99
N PRO A 89 39.95 -22.33 -42.46
CA PRO A 89 40.24 -23.58 -41.75
C PRO A 89 41.60 -24.16 -42.17
N PRO A 90 42.22 -25.07 -41.40
CA PRO A 90 43.34 -25.86 -41.90
C PRO A 90 42.88 -27.19 -42.51
N ALA A 91 43.59 -27.60 -43.57
CA ALA A 91 43.41 -28.85 -44.30
C ALA A 91 44.50 -29.89 -43.94
N ARG A 92 44.05 -31.16 -43.91
CA ARG A 92 44.66 -32.49 -44.11
C ARG A 92 46.20 -32.69 -44.15
N GLY A 93 46.61 -33.80 -43.52
CA GLY A 93 47.79 -34.61 -43.86
C GLY A 93 47.48 -36.12 -43.68
N HIS A 94 48.00 -36.95 -44.58
CA HIS A 94 47.64 -38.35 -44.89
C HIS A 94 48.37 -39.43 -44.04
N GLU A 95 47.69 -40.60 -43.97
CA GLU A 95 48.15 -42.01 -44.05
C GLU A 95 49.11 -42.67 -43.03
N GLY A 96 48.69 -43.85 -42.55
CA GLY A 96 49.58 -44.99 -42.31
C GLY A 96 49.21 -45.94 -41.17
N GLY A 97 48.90 -47.21 -41.50
CA GLY A 97 49.36 -48.36 -40.70
C GLY A 97 48.35 -49.05 -39.77
N ALA A 98 48.04 -50.31 -40.12
CA ALA A 98 47.29 -51.28 -39.33
C ALA A 98 47.97 -51.68 -38.00
N HIS A 99 47.19 -52.16 -37.02
CA HIS A 99 47.37 -53.46 -36.34
C HIS A 99 46.34 -53.59 -35.21
N GLY A 100 45.57 -54.69 -35.24
CA GLY A 100 44.61 -55.04 -34.20
C GLY A 100 45.28 -55.54 -32.92
N ALA A 101 44.61 -55.33 -31.78
CA ALA A 101 44.89 -56.04 -30.55
C ALA A 101 43.57 -56.38 -29.85
N MET A 102 43.47 -57.66 -29.50
CA MET A 102 42.32 -58.37 -28.93
C MET A 102 41.88 -57.81 -27.57
N VAL A 103 40.57 -57.83 -27.37
CA VAL A 103 39.89 -57.67 -26.09
C VAL A 103 40.13 -58.93 -25.24
N ALA A 104 40.67 -58.77 -24.04
CA ALA A 104 40.69 -59.80 -23.00
C ALA A 104 39.63 -59.48 -21.94
N ILE A 105 38.67 -60.39 -21.75
CA ILE A 105 37.65 -60.35 -20.70
C ILE A 105 38.16 -61.18 -19.52
N PRO A 106 38.31 -60.64 -18.30
CA PRO A 106 38.46 -61.48 -17.11
C PRO A 106 37.09 -61.84 -16.51
N ALA A 107 37.00 -63.10 -16.07
CA ALA A 107 35.86 -63.76 -15.42
C ALA A 107 35.57 -63.20 -14.00
N PRO A 108 34.38 -63.48 -13.42
CA PRO A 108 33.82 -62.69 -12.32
C PRO A 108 34.32 -63.14 -10.95
N THR A 109 34.87 -62.22 -10.16
CA THR A 109 35.13 -62.41 -8.73
C THR A 109 33.93 -61.91 -7.91
N ARG A 110 33.38 -62.81 -7.10
CA ARG A 110 32.32 -62.52 -6.11
C ARG A 110 32.86 -61.62 -5.01
N HIS A 111 32.50 -60.33 -4.95
CA HIS A 111 32.57 -59.56 -3.70
C HIS A 111 31.53 -58.42 -3.63
N ARG A 112 30.74 -58.47 -2.55
CA ARG A 112 29.97 -57.41 -1.87
C ARG A 112 29.50 -56.19 -2.68
N TRP A 113 28.18 -56.09 -2.82
CA TRP A 113 27.46 -54.87 -3.19
C TRP A 113 27.83 -53.67 -2.29
N PRO A 114 28.40 -52.58 -2.84
CA PRO A 114 28.38 -51.29 -2.17
C PRO A 114 26.98 -50.68 -2.31
N ARG A 115 26.48 -50.05 -1.25
CA ARG A 115 25.21 -49.31 -1.27
C ARG A 115 25.29 -48.20 -2.32
N TYR A 116 24.37 -48.23 -3.28
CA TYR A 116 24.19 -47.16 -4.25
C TYR A 116 23.52 -45.97 -3.54
N HIS A 117 24.28 -44.92 -3.22
CA HIS A 117 23.72 -43.59 -3.06
C HIS A 117 23.82 -42.92 -4.43
N PRO A 118 22.72 -42.46 -5.05
CA PRO A 118 22.80 -41.77 -6.33
C PRO A 118 23.47 -40.42 -6.11
N VAL A 119 24.76 -40.33 -6.44
CA VAL A 119 25.42 -39.04 -6.69
C VAL A 119 24.94 -38.60 -8.07
N VAL A 120 23.90 -37.77 -8.08
CA VAL A 120 23.52 -37.03 -9.28
C VAL A 120 24.66 -36.05 -9.59
N PRO A 121 25.29 -36.09 -10.78
CA PRO A 121 26.30 -35.11 -11.13
C PRO A 121 25.64 -33.72 -11.17
N PRO A 122 26.23 -32.68 -10.56
CA PRO A 122 25.65 -31.35 -10.60
C PRO A 122 25.66 -30.84 -12.04
N CYS A 123 24.47 -30.53 -12.57
CA CYS A 123 24.32 -29.84 -13.85
C CYS A 123 25.10 -28.50 -13.80
N PRO A 124 26.02 -28.24 -14.74
CA PRO A 124 26.70 -26.97 -14.81
C PRO A 124 25.77 -25.97 -15.52
N GLY A 125 25.10 -25.09 -14.77
CA GLY A 125 24.30 -24.05 -15.42
C GLY A 125 23.44 -23.12 -14.55
N LEU A 126 23.32 -23.34 -13.24
CA LEU A 126 22.35 -22.58 -12.42
C LEU A 126 22.90 -21.94 -11.14
N TRP A 127 24.20 -22.06 -10.86
CA TRP A 127 24.80 -21.50 -9.64
C TRP A 127 25.46 -20.11 -9.76
N PRO A 128 26.02 -19.63 -10.90
CA PRO A 128 26.82 -18.41 -10.83
C PRO A 128 25.99 -17.12 -10.85
N VAL A 129 24.68 -17.16 -11.11
CA VAL A 129 23.84 -15.94 -11.15
C VAL A 129 23.23 -15.61 -9.78
N VAL A 130 23.08 -16.59 -8.89
CA VAL A 130 22.56 -16.35 -7.53
C VAL A 130 23.70 -16.00 -6.56
N ALA A 131 24.94 -16.39 -6.85
CA ALA A 131 26.11 -16.15 -6.00
C ALA A 131 26.78 -14.77 -6.20
N ALA A 132 26.35 -13.98 -7.19
CA ALA A 132 26.99 -12.71 -7.57
C ALA A 132 26.25 -11.45 -7.09
N VAL A 133 25.21 -11.58 -6.27
CA VAL A 133 24.53 -10.43 -5.67
C VAL A 133 25.02 -10.29 -4.23
N ALA A 134 25.82 -9.25 -4.02
CA ALA A 134 26.37 -8.78 -2.75
C ALA A 134 27.25 -9.81 -2.01
N SER A 135 28.56 -9.54 -1.95
CA SER A 135 29.33 -9.98 -0.78
C SER A 135 28.52 -9.57 0.46
N PRO A 136 28.14 -10.51 1.36
CA PRO A 136 27.42 -10.11 2.56
C PRO A 136 28.28 -9.05 3.27
N PRO A 137 27.68 -7.95 3.75
CA PRO A 137 28.43 -7.01 4.58
C PRO A 137 29.12 -7.82 5.69
N ALA A 138 30.34 -7.40 6.06
CA ALA A 138 31.06 -8.06 7.14
C ALA A 138 30.10 -8.17 8.35
N PRO A 139 29.98 -9.36 8.97
CA PRO A 139 28.98 -9.59 10.00
C PRO A 139 29.13 -8.53 11.09
N VAL A 140 28.10 -7.70 11.24
CA VAL A 140 28.09 -6.67 12.27
C VAL A 140 28.13 -7.41 13.59
N HIS A 141 29.17 -7.16 14.38
CA HIS A 141 29.27 -7.75 15.71
C HIS A 141 28.24 -7.08 16.61
N VAL A 142 27.07 -7.72 16.71
CA VAL A 142 26.03 -7.33 17.67
C VAL A 142 26.30 -8.08 18.96
N ASP A 143 26.27 -7.38 20.10
CA ASP A 143 26.48 -8.03 21.39
C ASP A 143 25.47 -9.16 21.59
N PRO A 144 25.91 -10.35 22.08
CA PRO A 144 25.02 -11.49 22.34
C PRO A 144 23.82 -11.14 23.21
N PHE A 145 23.98 -10.16 24.10
CA PHE A 145 22.90 -9.61 24.92
C PHE A 145 21.72 -9.11 24.09
N TRP A 146 21.96 -8.33 23.04
CA TRP A 146 20.89 -7.77 22.20
C TRP A 146 20.20 -8.86 21.37
N ILE A 147 20.96 -9.85 20.93
CA ILE A 147 20.42 -11.02 20.22
C ILE A 147 19.43 -11.75 21.13
N GLU A 148 19.81 -12.06 22.37
CA GLU A 148 18.93 -12.71 23.33
C GLU A 148 17.72 -11.83 23.70
N ALA A 149 17.96 -10.56 24.00
CA ALA A 149 16.91 -9.63 24.41
C ALA A 149 15.83 -9.43 23.34
N LEU A 150 16.24 -9.14 22.09
CA LEU A 150 15.31 -8.85 20.98
C LEU A 150 14.69 -10.13 20.38
N SER A 151 15.36 -11.27 20.44
CA SER A 151 14.76 -12.55 20.02
C SER A 151 13.85 -13.18 21.09
N SER A 152 13.87 -12.65 22.31
CA SER A 152 13.12 -13.19 23.44
C SER A 152 11.60 -13.24 23.17
N PRO A 153 10.87 -14.18 23.82
CA PRO A 153 9.42 -14.22 23.77
C PRO A 153 8.77 -12.91 24.25
N TRP A 154 9.41 -12.21 25.19
CA TRP A 154 8.91 -10.96 25.74
C TRP A 154 8.97 -9.81 24.74
N ALA A 155 10.06 -9.70 23.97
CA ALA A 155 10.16 -8.69 22.92
C ALA A 155 9.12 -8.90 21.80
N LYS A 156 8.88 -10.16 21.43
CA LYS A 156 7.79 -10.55 20.49
C LYS A 156 6.41 -10.20 21.04
N LEU A 157 6.18 -10.44 22.33
CA LEU A 157 4.93 -10.04 22.99
C LEU A 157 4.75 -8.52 23.00
N LEU A 158 5.83 -7.76 23.26
CA LEU A 158 5.79 -6.30 23.20
C LEU A 158 5.44 -5.79 21.80
N ALA A 159 5.99 -6.38 20.74
CA ALA A 159 5.60 -6.06 19.36
C ALA A 159 4.11 -6.34 19.12
N LEU A 160 3.60 -7.49 19.55
CA LEU A 160 2.19 -7.84 19.41
C LEU A 160 1.27 -6.84 20.15
N VAL A 161 1.63 -6.46 21.38
CA VAL A 161 0.90 -5.46 22.18
C VAL A 161 0.98 -4.08 21.53
N TRP A 162 2.15 -3.68 21.02
CA TRP A 162 2.34 -2.42 20.31
C TRP A 162 1.41 -2.31 19.10
N GLY A 163 1.39 -3.34 18.25
CA GLY A 163 0.46 -3.40 17.13
C GLY A 163 -1.00 -3.35 17.54
N ALA A 164 -1.38 -4.04 18.62
CA ALA A 164 -2.75 -4.02 19.12
C ALA A 164 -3.17 -2.63 19.65
N ILE A 165 -2.28 -1.91 20.33
CA ILE A 165 -2.51 -0.52 20.79
C ILE A 165 -2.77 0.40 19.60
N TRP A 166 -1.90 0.34 18.59
CA TRP A 166 -2.05 1.14 17.38
C TRP A 166 -3.25 0.70 16.54
N GLY A 167 -3.64 -0.57 16.56
CA GLY A 167 -4.89 -1.06 15.96
C GLY A 167 -6.13 -0.49 16.64
N SER A 168 -6.10 -0.36 17.97
CA SER A 168 -7.21 0.28 18.70
C SER A 168 -7.30 1.78 18.37
N PHE A 169 -6.15 2.44 18.24
CA PHE A 169 -6.10 3.81 17.73
C PHE A 169 -6.57 3.91 16.26
N ALA A 170 -6.24 2.95 15.40
CA ALA A 170 -6.73 2.90 14.02
C ALA A 170 -8.26 2.90 13.96
N ASN A 171 -8.95 2.16 14.83
CA ASN A 171 -10.41 2.20 14.92
C ASN A 171 -10.96 3.61 15.20
N VAL A 172 -10.29 4.39 16.04
CA VAL A 172 -10.65 5.79 16.31
C VAL A 172 -10.45 6.64 15.05
N VAL A 173 -9.32 6.50 14.36
CA VAL A 173 -9.02 7.26 13.15
C VAL A 173 -10.01 6.92 12.03
N ILE A 174 -10.24 5.63 11.77
CA ILE A 174 -11.17 5.13 10.75
C ILE A 174 -12.58 5.71 10.96
N TYR A 175 -13.07 5.73 12.20
CA TYR A 175 -14.41 6.23 12.49
C TYR A 175 -14.52 7.75 12.44
N ARG A 176 -13.54 8.47 13.02
CA ARG A 176 -13.63 9.92 13.27
C ARG A 176 -13.17 10.78 12.11
N LEU A 177 -12.11 10.36 11.42
CA LEU A 177 -11.46 11.20 10.42
C LEU A 177 -12.37 11.54 9.23
N PRO A 178 -13.13 10.59 8.63
CA PRO A 178 -14.07 10.91 7.55
C PRO A 178 -15.20 11.84 7.97
N ARG A 179 -15.51 11.87 9.27
CA ARG A 179 -16.60 12.66 9.85
C ARG A 179 -16.14 14.04 10.32
N GLY A 180 -14.89 14.42 10.04
CA GLY A 180 -14.31 15.68 10.52
C GLY A 180 -14.23 15.79 12.04
N MET A 181 -14.31 14.67 12.77
CA MET A 181 -14.25 14.65 14.22
C MET A 181 -12.81 14.63 14.72
N SER A 182 -12.57 15.23 15.88
CA SER A 182 -11.23 15.21 16.49
C SER A 182 -10.83 13.79 16.94
N VAL A 183 -9.63 13.37 16.55
CA VAL A 183 -9.01 12.09 16.97
C VAL A 183 -8.44 12.16 18.39
N VAL A 184 -8.25 13.36 18.94
CA VAL A 184 -7.64 13.59 20.26
C VAL A 184 -8.69 13.69 21.36
N SER A 185 -9.79 14.41 21.12
CA SER A 185 -10.83 14.64 22.14
C SER A 185 -12.23 14.60 21.54
N PRO A 186 -13.25 14.04 22.22
CA PRO A 186 -13.20 13.40 23.54
C PRO A 186 -12.58 11.99 23.50
N GLY A 187 -12.26 11.41 24.67
CA GLY A 187 -11.77 10.03 24.77
C GLY A 187 -12.78 8.97 24.26
N SER A 188 -12.36 7.71 24.24
CA SER A 188 -13.18 6.59 23.76
C SER A 188 -14.48 6.44 24.57
N ARG A 189 -15.61 6.25 23.87
CA ARG A 189 -16.96 6.14 24.45
C ARG A 189 -17.71 5.01 23.80
N CYS A 190 -18.67 4.42 24.51
CA CYS A 190 -19.61 3.50 23.90
C CYS A 190 -20.49 4.24 22.88
N GLY A 191 -20.55 3.75 21.64
CA GLY A 191 -21.37 4.35 20.57
C GLY A 191 -22.88 4.29 20.79
N HIS A 192 -23.36 3.50 21.76
CA HIS A 192 -24.80 3.41 22.07
C HIS A 192 -25.21 4.21 23.31
N CYS A 193 -24.49 4.07 24.42
CA CYS A 193 -24.85 4.73 25.69
C CYS A 193 -24.02 5.98 26.01
N GLY A 194 -23.02 6.32 25.20
CA GLY A 194 -22.17 7.50 25.41
C GLY A 194 -21.26 7.46 26.63
N THR A 195 -21.33 6.38 27.43
CA THR A 195 -20.50 6.21 28.64
C THR A 195 -19.02 6.16 28.25
N PRO A 196 -18.14 6.94 28.90
CA PRO A 196 -16.71 6.87 28.67
C PRO A 196 -16.18 5.48 29.00
N LEU A 197 -15.28 4.96 28.15
CA LEU A 197 -14.64 3.67 28.39
C LEU A 197 -13.53 3.85 29.43
N GLY A 198 -13.54 3.00 30.46
CA GLY A 198 -12.45 2.93 31.43
C GLY A 198 -11.19 2.34 30.81
N VAL A 199 -10.04 2.51 31.48
CA VAL A 199 -8.75 2.01 31.01
C VAL A 199 -8.78 0.50 30.69
N VAL A 200 -9.41 -0.30 31.55
CA VAL A 200 -9.55 -1.75 31.37
C VAL A 200 -10.46 -2.11 30.18
N ASP A 201 -11.48 -1.29 29.92
CA ASP A 201 -12.39 -1.49 28.80
C ASP A 201 -11.78 -1.02 27.47
N ASN A 202 -10.61 -0.37 27.51
CA ASN A 202 -9.84 0.11 26.35
C ASN A 202 -8.60 -0.74 26.06
N VAL A 203 -8.43 -1.89 26.75
CA VAL A 203 -7.33 -2.82 26.45
C VAL A 203 -7.66 -3.58 25.16
N PRO A 204 -6.86 -3.43 24.08
CA PRO A 204 -7.16 -4.04 22.78
C PRO A 204 -7.25 -5.56 22.87
N LEU A 205 -8.15 -6.18 22.10
CA LEU A 205 -8.46 -7.62 22.04
C LEU A 205 -8.99 -8.22 23.35
N LEU A 206 -8.31 -7.98 24.47
CA LEU A 206 -8.63 -8.56 25.78
C LEU A 206 -9.96 -8.04 26.33
N SER A 207 -10.21 -6.73 26.22
CA SER A 207 -11.48 -6.14 26.68
C SER A 207 -12.68 -6.76 25.96
N TYR A 208 -12.57 -6.98 24.64
CA TYR A 208 -13.61 -7.63 23.86
C TYR A 208 -13.85 -9.07 24.31
N LEU A 209 -12.78 -9.86 24.51
CA LEU A 209 -12.91 -11.26 24.97
C LEU A 209 -13.54 -11.35 26.37
N VAL A 210 -13.05 -10.55 27.31
CA VAL A 210 -13.53 -10.54 28.71
C VAL A 210 -14.98 -10.07 28.78
N LEU A 211 -15.34 -9.03 28.03
CA LEU A 211 -16.70 -8.50 28.00
C LEU A 211 -17.63 -9.26 27.04
N ARG A 212 -17.13 -10.34 26.41
CA ARG A 212 -17.85 -11.16 25.40
C ARG A 212 -18.44 -10.31 24.28
N GLY A 213 -17.67 -9.33 23.84
CA GLY A 213 -18.02 -8.39 22.80
C GLY A 213 -19.19 -7.49 23.15
N ARG A 214 -19.46 -7.18 24.43
CA ARG A 214 -20.58 -6.32 24.84
C ARG A 214 -20.13 -5.18 25.74
N CYS A 215 -20.81 -4.04 25.66
CA CYS A 215 -20.56 -2.94 26.58
C CYS A 215 -20.85 -3.36 28.03
N ARG A 216 -19.96 -3.00 28.96
CA ARG A 216 -20.13 -3.28 30.40
C ARG A 216 -21.45 -2.73 30.96
N HIS A 217 -21.83 -1.53 30.53
CA HIS A 217 -22.96 -0.76 31.06
C HIS A 217 -24.27 -1.08 30.33
N CYS A 218 -24.33 -0.85 29.01
CA CYS A 218 -25.58 -1.04 28.24
C CYS A 218 -25.76 -2.42 27.62
N LYS A 219 -24.77 -3.32 27.74
CA LYS A 219 -24.77 -4.70 27.19
C LYS A 219 -24.94 -4.83 25.67
N GLN A 220 -25.00 -3.72 24.93
CA GLN A 220 -25.00 -3.74 23.47
C GLN A 220 -23.70 -4.34 22.94
N PRO A 221 -23.74 -5.12 21.85
CA PRO A 221 -22.56 -5.74 21.28
C PRO A 221 -21.68 -4.70 20.57
N TYR A 222 -20.37 -4.87 20.70
CA TYR A 222 -19.37 -4.24 19.85
C TYR A 222 -19.24 -5.04 18.55
N GLY A 223 -19.14 -4.34 17.42
CA GLY A 223 -18.92 -4.98 16.13
C GLY A 223 -17.60 -5.75 16.09
N VAL A 224 -17.60 -6.93 15.48
CA VAL A 224 -16.42 -7.79 15.33
C VAL A 224 -15.28 -7.07 14.59
N ARG A 225 -15.61 -6.10 13.73
CA ARG A 225 -14.66 -5.26 13.00
C ARG A 225 -13.60 -4.62 13.90
N TYR A 226 -13.97 -4.14 15.08
CA TYR A 226 -13.01 -3.50 16.00
C TYR A 226 -11.88 -4.45 16.37
N VAL A 227 -12.23 -5.70 16.71
CA VAL A 227 -11.29 -6.76 17.05
C VAL A 227 -10.46 -7.19 15.85
N VAL A 228 -11.07 -7.24 14.66
CA VAL A 228 -10.37 -7.60 13.42
C VAL A 228 -9.28 -6.57 13.11
N VAL A 229 -9.59 -5.27 13.19
CA VAL A 229 -8.60 -4.19 12.97
C VAL A 229 -7.47 -4.27 14.00
N GLU A 230 -7.80 -4.49 15.27
CA GLU A 230 -6.80 -4.65 16.34
C GLU A 230 -5.90 -5.88 16.10
N ALA A 231 -6.49 -7.01 15.71
CA ALA A 231 -5.76 -8.25 15.44
C ALA A 231 -4.89 -8.12 14.18
N MET A 232 -5.37 -7.44 13.14
CA MET A 232 -4.60 -7.17 11.92
C MET A 232 -3.39 -6.29 12.21
N ALA A 233 -3.56 -5.20 12.97
CA ALA A 233 -2.44 -4.34 13.35
C ALA A 233 -1.42 -5.07 14.26
N ALA A 234 -1.90 -5.90 15.19
CA ALA A 234 -1.06 -6.76 16.02
C ALA A 234 -0.26 -7.77 15.18
N ALA A 235 -0.91 -8.39 14.19
CA ALA A 235 -0.28 -9.33 13.27
C ALA A 235 0.76 -8.63 12.38
N LEU A 236 0.44 -7.47 11.80
CA LEU A 236 1.35 -6.67 10.99
C LEU A 236 2.60 -6.24 11.79
N SER A 237 2.39 -5.76 13.01
CA SER A 237 3.50 -5.39 13.91
C SER A 237 4.39 -6.59 14.22
N MET A 238 3.80 -7.75 14.55
CA MET A 238 4.56 -8.95 14.86
C MET A 238 5.33 -9.48 13.63
N SER A 239 4.70 -9.53 12.46
CA SER A 239 5.36 -10.02 11.24
C SER A 239 6.50 -9.09 10.79
N LEU A 240 6.32 -7.77 10.86
CA LEU A 240 7.40 -6.81 10.59
C LEU A 240 8.51 -6.89 11.64
N TYR A 241 8.17 -7.06 12.91
CA TYR A 241 9.20 -7.27 13.95
C TYR A 241 10.06 -8.51 13.67
N LEU A 242 9.43 -9.59 13.20
CA LEU A 242 10.17 -10.78 12.78
C LEU A 242 11.04 -10.50 11.54
N ALA A 243 10.49 -9.82 10.53
CA ALA A 243 11.16 -9.56 9.27
C ALA A 243 12.33 -8.56 9.38
N ASP A 244 12.16 -7.48 10.13
CA ASP A 244 13.09 -6.34 10.15
C ASP A 244 14.04 -6.37 11.36
N VAL A 245 13.67 -7.08 12.43
CA VAL A 245 14.49 -7.14 13.66
C VAL A 245 15.05 -8.55 13.86
N VAL A 246 14.19 -9.56 13.97
CA VAL A 246 14.66 -10.90 14.37
C VAL A 246 15.48 -11.58 13.28
N VAL A 247 15.01 -11.58 12.03
CA VAL A 247 15.70 -12.25 10.93
C VAL A 247 17.07 -11.61 10.65
N PRO A 248 17.21 -10.28 10.47
CA PRO A 248 18.52 -9.64 10.23
C PRO A 248 19.48 -9.82 11.40
N LEU A 249 18.96 -9.81 12.63
CA LEU A 249 19.76 -10.02 13.84
C LEU A 249 20.36 -11.44 13.89
N MET A 250 19.59 -12.45 13.48
CA MET A 250 20.07 -13.84 13.38
C MET A 250 21.05 -14.04 12.22
N GLN A 251 20.99 -13.19 11.19
CA GLN A 251 21.90 -13.19 10.04
C GLN A 251 23.17 -12.34 10.28
N GLY A 252 23.25 -11.60 11.39
CA GLY A 252 24.38 -10.72 11.70
C GLY A 252 24.41 -9.43 10.89
N GLU A 253 23.25 -8.99 10.37
CA GLU A 253 23.11 -7.78 9.54
C GLU A 253 22.88 -6.51 10.37
N GLY A 254 22.58 -6.66 11.68
CA GLY A 254 22.41 -5.54 12.62
C GLY A 254 21.04 -5.52 13.29
N ILE A 255 20.70 -4.36 13.89
CA ILE A 255 19.43 -4.15 14.61
C ILE A 255 18.53 -3.23 13.77
N GLY A 256 17.48 -3.77 13.13
CA GLY A 256 16.56 -3.02 12.29
C GLY A 256 15.35 -2.38 13.00
N LEU A 257 15.48 -1.96 14.26
CA LEU A 257 14.37 -1.36 15.02
C LEU A 257 13.80 -0.08 14.38
N ALA A 258 14.66 0.72 13.74
CA ALA A 258 14.23 1.94 13.05
C ALA A 258 13.45 1.62 11.77
N THR A 259 13.89 0.63 11.00
CA THR A 259 13.21 0.11 9.81
C THR A 259 11.86 -0.49 10.19
N TYR A 260 11.82 -1.33 11.23
CA TYR A 260 10.58 -1.85 11.81
C TYR A 260 9.58 -0.74 12.16
N ALA A 261 10.02 0.33 12.83
CA ALA A 261 9.12 1.43 13.20
C ALA A 261 8.57 2.18 11.98
N LEU A 262 9.40 2.35 10.95
CA LEU A 262 9.03 3.02 9.70
C LEU A 262 8.05 2.17 8.87
N ASP A 263 8.35 0.90 8.69
CA ASP A 263 7.51 -0.02 7.93
C ASP A 263 6.19 -0.32 8.67
N PHE A 264 6.22 -0.36 10.01
CA PHE A 264 4.99 -0.45 10.79
C PHE A 264 4.11 0.79 10.63
N LEU A 265 4.69 2.00 10.63
CA LEU A 265 3.94 3.23 10.36
C LEU A 265 3.27 3.18 8.97
N PHE A 266 4.02 2.74 7.95
CA PHE A 266 3.50 2.58 6.60
C PHE A 266 2.38 1.54 6.52
N ALA A 267 2.59 0.34 7.05
CA ALA A 267 1.59 -0.72 7.08
C ALA A 267 0.34 -0.32 7.88
N TRP A 268 0.50 0.38 9.00
CA TRP A 268 -0.59 0.93 9.79
C TRP A 268 -1.38 1.99 9.01
N ALA A 269 -0.70 2.87 8.27
CA ALA A 269 -1.37 3.85 7.41
C ALA A 269 -2.17 3.16 6.30
N LEU A 270 -1.62 2.14 5.65
CA LEU A 270 -2.33 1.32 4.66
C LEU A 270 -3.56 0.63 5.25
N LEU A 271 -3.46 0.11 6.48
CA LEU A 271 -4.59 -0.48 7.20
C LEU A 271 -5.71 0.55 7.41
N VAL A 272 -5.38 1.75 7.89
CA VAL A 272 -6.35 2.84 8.08
C VAL A 272 -7.00 3.24 6.75
N VAL A 273 -6.19 3.48 5.71
CA VAL A 273 -6.68 3.85 4.37
C VAL A 273 -7.63 2.78 3.83
N THR A 274 -7.28 1.49 3.94
CA THR A 274 -8.12 0.37 3.49
C THR A 274 -9.51 0.41 4.11
N PHE A 275 -9.58 0.58 5.44
CA PHE A 275 -10.87 0.56 6.14
C PHE A 275 -11.67 1.84 5.99
N VAL A 276 -11.01 2.98 5.77
CA VAL A 276 -11.70 4.23 5.44
C VAL A 276 -12.27 4.16 4.02
N ASP A 277 -11.50 3.66 3.05
CA ASP A 277 -11.94 3.55 1.66
C ASP A 277 -13.12 2.58 1.51
N LEU A 278 -13.11 1.46 2.24
CA LEU A 278 -14.25 0.51 2.30
C LEU A 278 -15.53 1.09 2.92
N ASP A 279 -15.42 2.14 3.73
CA ASP A 279 -16.56 2.76 4.41
C ASP A 279 -17.11 3.97 3.65
N VAL A 280 -16.24 4.86 3.19
CA VAL A 280 -16.62 6.19 2.69
C VAL A 280 -16.01 6.54 1.35
N TRP A 281 -15.27 5.63 0.71
CA TRP A 281 -14.73 5.84 -0.65
C TRP A 281 -13.75 7.02 -0.76
N ILE A 282 -13.07 7.35 0.35
CA ILE A 282 -12.16 8.48 0.46
C ILE A 282 -10.82 7.99 0.99
N ILE A 283 -9.74 8.47 0.37
CA ILE A 283 -8.38 8.29 0.87
C ILE A 283 -8.01 9.50 1.76
N PRO A 284 -7.81 9.31 3.07
CA PRO A 284 -7.62 10.42 4.00
C PRO A 284 -6.24 11.08 3.86
N ASP A 285 -6.23 12.32 3.35
CA ASP A 285 -5.01 13.14 3.22
C ASP A 285 -4.25 13.30 4.54
N ALA A 286 -4.97 13.39 5.66
CA ALA A 286 -4.39 13.53 7.00
C ALA A 286 -3.63 12.27 7.48
N VAL A 287 -3.73 11.14 6.78
CA VAL A 287 -2.94 9.92 7.03
C VAL A 287 -1.87 9.76 5.96
N VAL A 288 -2.24 9.89 4.70
CA VAL A 288 -1.34 9.62 3.56
C VAL A 288 -0.21 10.65 3.47
N LEU A 289 -0.52 11.95 3.57
CA LEU A 289 0.49 13.00 3.39
C LEU A 289 1.51 13.03 4.53
N PRO A 290 1.12 12.96 5.83
CA PRO A 290 2.09 12.89 6.91
C PRO A 290 2.97 11.63 6.84
N THR A 291 2.39 10.48 6.50
CA THR A 291 3.15 9.22 6.36
C THR A 291 4.16 9.33 5.23
N ALA A 292 3.77 9.86 4.06
CA ALA A 292 4.70 10.13 2.97
C ALA A 292 5.82 11.11 3.39
N ALA A 293 5.47 12.19 4.11
CA ALA A 293 6.45 13.16 4.60
C ALA A 293 7.47 12.53 5.55
N VAL A 294 7.04 11.66 6.47
CA VAL A 294 7.96 10.89 7.33
C VAL A 294 8.92 10.05 6.50
N GLY A 295 8.43 9.33 5.49
CA GLY A 295 9.28 8.52 4.61
C GLY A 295 10.31 9.36 3.83
N VAL A 296 9.91 10.55 3.35
CA VAL A 296 10.84 11.48 2.67
C VAL A 296 11.90 12.02 3.62
N VAL A 297 11.50 12.44 4.82
CA VAL A 297 12.43 12.94 5.84
C VAL A 297 13.40 11.84 6.25
N VAL A 298 12.91 10.64 6.55
CA VAL A 298 13.76 9.51 6.91
C VAL A 298 14.67 9.13 5.75
N GLY A 299 14.18 9.05 4.51
CA GLY A 299 15.03 8.79 3.34
C GLY A 299 16.10 9.85 3.08
N ALA A 300 15.87 11.10 3.49
CA ALA A 300 16.82 12.20 3.30
C ALA A 300 17.93 12.21 4.36
N PHE A 301 17.60 11.90 5.62
CA PHE A 301 18.54 11.98 6.74
C PHE A 301 19.10 10.62 7.19
N PHE A 302 18.37 9.53 6.92
CA PHE A 302 18.68 8.17 7.34
C PHE A 302 18.41 7.17 6.18
N PRO A 303 19.14 7.28 5.06
CA PRO A 303 18.90 6.47 3.86
C PRO A 303 19.00 4.96 4.13
N ASP A 304 19.87 4.54 5.05
CA ASP A 304 20.02 3.13 5.45
C ASP A 304 18.77 2.59 6.15
N VAL A 305 18.01 3.45 6.85
CA VAL A 305 16.77 3.05 7.54
C VAL A 305 15.64 2.84 6.53
N LEU A 306 15.53 3.72 5.52
CA LEU A 306 14.55 3.56 4.44
C LEU A 306 14.92 2.39 3.50
N GLY A 307 16.21 2.06 3.39
CA GLY A 307 16.70 0.95 2.56
C GLY A 307 16.53 1.16 1.06
N ARG A 308 16.20 2.38 0.61
CA ARG A 308 15.92 2.70 -0.80
C ARG A 308 16.46 4.07 -1.21
N PRO A 309 16.86 4.24 -2.48
CA PRO A 309 17.30 5.53 -2.97
C PRO A 309 16.11 6.49 -3.06
N LEU A 310 16.19 7.62 -2.35
CA LEU A 310 15.10 8.59 -2.24
C LEU A 310 14.74 9.24 -3.58
N VAL A 311 15.73 9.64 -4.39
CA VAL A 311 15.49 10.38 -5.64
C VAL A 311 14.67 9.53 -6.64
N PRO A 312 15.05 8.28 -6.98
CA PRO A 312 14.22 7.41 -7.80
C PRO A 312 12.80 7.20 -7.23
N SER A 313 12.68 7.06 -5.92
CA SER A 313 11.40 6.88 -5.22
C SER A 313 10.47 8.10 -5.38
N LEU A 314 11.02 9.31 -5.23
CA LEU A 314 10.30 10.55 -5.49
C LEU A 314 9.92 10.73 -6.96
N VAL A 315 10.84 10.43 -7.88
CA VAL A 315 10.55 10.50 -9.33
C VAL A 315 9.43 9.53 -9.70
N ALA A 316 9.45 8.31 -9.17
CA ALA A 316 8.36 7.34 -9.37
C ALA A 316 7.03 7.83 -8.79
N GLY A 317 7.04 8.41 -7.58
CA GLY A 317 5.84 8.96 -6.94
C GLY A 317 5.23 10.12 -7.72
N VAL A 318 6.06 11.10 -8.10
CA VAL A 318 5.62 12.24 -8.92
C VAL A 318 5.17 11.77 -10.31
N GLY A 319 5.88 10.80 -10.90
CA GLY A 319 5.52 10.20 -12.18
C GLY A 319 4.17 9.50 -12.13
N ALA A 320 3.93 8.66 -11.13
CA ALA A 320 2.64 7.98 -10.92
C ALA A 320 1.51 8.99 -10.73
N TYR A 321 1.73 10.00 -9.90
CA TYR A 321 0.75 11.08 -9.68
C TYR A 321 0.45 11.84 -10.98
N ALA A 322 1.49 12.20 -11.75
CA ALA A 322 1.35 12.91 -13.02
C ALA A 322 0.59 12.07 -14.07
N VAL A 323 0.83 10.77 -14.15
CA VAL A 323 0.11 9.85 -15.04
C VAL A 323 -1.37 9.79 -14.67
N PHE A 324 -1.69 9.59 -13.39
CA PHE A 324 -3.08 9.56 -12.92
C PHE A 324 -3.78 10.90 -13.17
N TYR A 325 -3.11 12.02 -12.89
CA TYR A 325 -3.62 13.35 -13.17
C TYR A 325 -3.85 13.57 -14.67
N ALA A 326 -2.95 13.11 -15.54
CA ALA A 326 -3.09 13.22 -16.98
C ALA A 326 -4.27 12.40 -17.51
N ILE A 327 -4.48 11.18 -17.00
CA ILE A 327 -5.65 10.35 -17.31
C ILE A 327 -6.93 11.06 -16.87
N ARG A 328 -6.98 11.56 -15.64
CA ARG A 328 -8.12 12.34 -15.12
C ARG A 328 -8.41 13.56 -16.00
N TRP A 329 -7.40 14.36 -16.29
CA TRP A 329 -7.52 15.57 -17.12
C TRP A 329 -8.01 15.25 -18.53
N PHE A 330 -7.46 14.21 -19.16
CA PHE A 330 -7.90 13.76 -20.47
C PHE A 330 -9.37 13.30 -20.44
N TYR A 331 -9.74 12.47 -19.46
CA TYR A 331 -11.11 11.97 -19.34
C TYR A 331 -12.12 13.10 -19.09
N LEU A 332 -11.81 14.02 -18.17
CA LEU A 332 -12.60 15.23 -17.92
C LEU A 332 -12.75 16.08 -19.19
N ARG A 333 -11.67 16.29 -19.93
CA ARG A 333 -11.67 17.16 -21.10
C ARG A 333 -12.48 16.62 -22.28
N PHE A 334 -12.56 15.30 -22.44
CA PHE A 334 -13.25 14.64 -23.56
C PHE A 334 -14.65 14.12 -23.21
N ARG A 335 -14.87 13.67 -21.97
CA ARG A 335 -16.14 13.06 -21.53
C ARG A 335 -16.95 13.97 -20.62
N GLY A 336 -16.35 15.02 -20.04
CA GLY A 336 -17.03 15.94 -19.12
C GLY A 336 -17.36 15.31 -17.76
N ILE A 337 -16.85 14.11 -17.47
CA ILE A 337 -17.13 13.32 -16.27
C ILE A 337 -15.80 13.10 -15.53
N GLU A 338 -15.83 13.05 -14.20
CA GLU A 338 -14.70 12.64 -13.38
C GLU A 338 -14.46 11.12 -13.53
N GLY A 339 -13.39 10.72 -14.23
CA GLY A 339 -13.14 9.30 -14.51
C GLY A 339 -12.22 8.57 -13.52
N LEU A 340 -11.39 9.31 -12.77
CA LEU A 340 -10.35 8.74 -11.91
C LEU A 340 -10.11 9.63 -10.68
N GLY A 341 -10.25 9.04 -9.49
CA GLY A 341 -10.03 9.73 -8.23
C GLY A 341 -8.57 10.09 -7.99
N LEU A 342 -8.30 11.32 -7.57
CA LEU A 342 -6.95 11.74 -7.17
C LEU A 342 -6.48 11.12 -5.84
N GLY A 343 -7.37 10.48 -5.08
CA GLY A 343 -7.01 9.76 -3.85
C GLY A 343 -5.96 8.68 -4.12
N ASP A 344 -6.18 7.84 -5.12
CA ASP A 344 -5.29 6.72 -5.47
C ASP A 344 -3.91 7.23 -5.91
N ALA A 345 -3.87 8.37 -6.60
CA ALA A 345 -2.62 9.02 -6.99
C ALA A 345 -1.77 9.45 -5.78
N LYS A 346 -2.41 9.96 -4.72
CA LYS A 346 -1.73 10.33 -3.46
C LYS A 346 -1.26 9.09 -2.71
N LEU A 347 -2.07 8.03 -2.68
CA LEU A 347 -1.69 6.75 -2.09
C LEU A 347 -0.46 6.15 -2.79
N LEU A 348 -0.45 6.15 -4.14
CA LEU A 348 0.69 5.71 -4.93
C LEU A 348 1.94 6.56 -4.71
N PHE A 349 1.80 7.87 -4.48
CA PHE A 349 2.93 8.72 -4.11
C PHE A 349 3.55 8.26 -2.78
N MET A 350 2.73 8.01 -1.75
CA MET A 350 3.20 7.46 -0.47
C MET A 350 3.87 6.10 -0.67
N ILE A 351 3.25 5.20 -1.42
CA ILE A 351 3.81 3.88 -1.74
C ILE A 351 5.16 4.01 -2.45
N ALA A 352 5.31 4.98 -3.36
CA ALA A 352 6.57 5.22 -4.05
C ALA A 352 7.69 5.62 -3.10
N VAL A 353 7.41 6.43 -2.08
CA VAL A 353 8.40 6.85 -1.08
C VAL A 353 8.93 5.64 -0.30
N TYR A 354 8.06 4.73 0.12
CA TYR A 354 8.43 3.58 0.95
C TYR A 354 8.92 2.38 0.15
N LEU A 355 8.38 2.14 -1.05
CA LEU A 355 8.65 0.94 -1.85
C LEU A 355 9.45 1.20 -3.14
N GLY A 356 9.71 2.46 -3.48
CA GLY A 356 10.45 2.85 -4.67
C GLY A 356 9.74 2.52 -6.00
N PRO A 357 10.43 2.70 -7.14
CA PRO A 357 9.84 2.53 -8.47
C PRO A 357 9.27 1.13 -8.74
N ALA A 358 9.97 0.09 -8.30
CA ALA A 358 9.55 -1.30 -8.45
C ALA A 358 8.26 -1.58 -7.68
N GLY A 359 8.17 -1.06 -6.45
CA GLY A 359 6.98 -1.17 -5.62
C GLY A 359 5.78 -0.48 -6.25
N VAL A 360 5.94 0.70 -6.84
CA VAL A 360 4.86 1.40 -7.55
C VAL A 360 4.33 0.56 -8.72
N LEU A 361 5.22 0.05 -9.57
CA LEU A 361 4.77 -0.73 -10.72
C LEU A 361 4.05 -2.00 -10.27
N TRP A 362 4.61 -2.74 -9.31
CA TRP A 362 3.97 -3.92 -8.75
C TRP A 362 2.61 -3.58 -8.17
N THR A 363 2.51 -2.51 -7.39
CA THR A 363 1.26 -2.11 -6.71
C THR A 363 0.15 -1.81 -7.72
N ILE A 364 0.46 -1.07 -8.80
CA ILE A 364 -0.52 -0.79 -9.85
C ILE A 364 -0.96 -2.09 -10.54
N GLY A 365 -0.01 -2.95 -10.93
CA GLY A 365 -0.30 -4.17 -11.67
C GLY A 365 -1.04 -5.22 -10.84
N ALA A 366 -0.51 -5.55 -9.66
CA ALA A 366 -1.11 -6.52 -8.75
C ALA A 366 -2.42 -6.00 -8.16
N GLY A 367 -2.51 -4.72 -7.79
CA GLY A 367 -3.75 -4.11 -7.31
C GLY A 367 -4.86 -4.14 -8.37
N ALA A 368 -4.55 -3.83 -9.64
CA ALA A 368 -5.50 -3.97 -10.73
C ALA A 368 -5.96 -5.42 -10.94
N MET A 369 -5.02 -6.38 -10.89
CA MET A 369 -5.32 -7.80 -11.00
C MET A 369 -6.22 -8.29 -9.86
N GLN A 370 -5.87 -7.99 -8.61
CA GLN A 370 -6.65 -8.32 -7.42
C GLN A 370 -8.05 -7.69 -7.48
N GLY A 371 -8.13 -6.42 -7.88
CA GLY A 371 -9.37 -5.69 -8.05
C GLY A 371 -10.29 -6.40 -9.03
N VAL A 372 -9.80 -6.80 -10.21
CA VAL A 372 -10.58 -7.56 -11.20
C VAL A 372 -10.99 -8.93 -10.65
N LEU A 373 -10.05 -9.67 -10.04
CA LEU A 373 -10.28 -11.02 -9.50
C LEU A 373 -11.34 -11.05 -8.40
N VAL A 374 -11.44 -9.99 -7.60
CA VAL A 374 -12.43 -9.89 -6.52
C VAL A 374 -13.74 -9.28 -7.02
N SER A 375 -13.66 -8.20 -7.81
CA SER A 375 -14.84 -7.45 -8.25
C SER A 375 -15.70 -8.24 -9.23
N VAL A 376 -15.11 -8.91 -10.22
CA VAL A 376 -15.88 -9.61 -11.25
C VAL A 376 -16.75 -10.72 -10.64
N PRO A 377 -16.24 -11.65 -9.79
CA PRO A 377 -17.10 -12.65 -9.16
C PRO A 377 -18.18 -12.05 -8.26
N LEU A 378 -17.90 -10.96 -7.56
CA LEU A 378 -18.88 -10.30 -6.70
C LEU A 378 -20.01 -9.66 -7.49
N LEU A 379 -19.68 -8.98 -8.59
CA LEU A 379 -20.64 -8.40 -9.52
C LEU A 379 -21.52 -9.50 -10.13
N LEU A 380 -20.93 -10.62 -10.55
CA LEU A 380 -21.66 -11.79 -11.05
C LEU A 380 -22.54 -12.44 -9.99
N SER A 381 -22.13 -12.43 -8.72
CA SER A 381 -22.87 -13.00 -7.60
C SER A 381 -23.95 -12.06 -7.04
N GLY A 382 -24.03 -10.82 -7.53
CA GLY A 382 -24.96 -9.81 -7.03
C GLY A 382 -24.64 -9.28 -5.62
N ARG A 383 -23.42 -9.50 -5.12
CA ARG A 383 -22.99 -9.07 -3.77
C ARG A 383 -22.20 -7.76 -3.86
N GLU A 384 -22.36 -6.89 -2.86
CA GLU A 384 -21.61 -5.64 -2.74
C GLU A 384 -20.42 -5.83 -1.79
N LEU A 385 -19.25 -5.29 -2.16
CA LEU A 385 -18.00 -5.40 -1.38
C LEU A 385 -17.93 -4.34 -0.27
N ALA A 386 -18.46 -3.15 -0.52
CA ALA A 386 -18.33 -1.98 0.34
C ALA A 386 -19.69 -1.55 0.91
N ASN A 387 -19.67 -0.80 2.01
CA ASN A 387 -20.88 -0.22 2.58
C ASN A 387 -21.37 0.94 1.69
N THR A 388 -22.16 0.62 0.68
CA THR A 388 -22.83 1.57 -0.23
C THR A 388 -23.87 2.47 0.46
N ALA A 389 -24.19 2.18 1.73
CA ALA A 389 -25.15 2.95 2.53
C ALA A 389 -24.60 4.28 3.08
N LEU A 390 -23.31 4.54 2.95
CA LEU A 390 -22.69 5.81 3.37
C LEU A 390 -22.52 6.70 2.14
N GLU A 391 -23.20 7.85 2.18
CA GLU A 391 -23.15 8.90 1.16
C GLU A 391 -21.70 9.36 0.95
N GLU A 392 -21.25 9.38 -0.31
CA GLU A 392 -19.94 9.95 -0.67
C GLU A 392 -19.90 11.41 -0.23
N VAL A 393 -18.97 11.73 0.67
CA VAL A 393 -18.73 13.11 1.11
C VAL A 393 -17.82 13.79 0.10
N HIS A 394 -18.26 13.88 -1.15
CA HIS A 394 -17.71 14.86 -2.08
C HIS A 394 -18.62 16.07 -2.01
N GLY A 395 -18.10 17.15 -1.44
CA GLY A 395 -18.80 18.43 -1.46
C GLY A 395 -19.06 18.82 -2.91
N ASP A 396 -20.19 19.47 -3.16
CA ASP A 396 -20.57 20.02 -4.47
C ASP A 396 -19.50 21.03 -4.94
N ASP A 397 -18.39 20.55 -5.51
CA ASP A 397 -17.32 21.40 -6.02
C ASP A 397 -17.62 21.66 -7.51
N PRO A 398 -18.06 22.88 -7.89
CA PRO A 398 -18.62 23.16 -9.21
C PRO A 398 -17.60 23.10 -10.37
N GLU A 399 -16.31 22.91 -10.06
CA GLU A 399 -15.25 22.63 -11.05
C GLU A 399 -15.12 21.15 -11.40
N LEU A 400 -15.65 20.25 -10.57
CA LEU A 400 -15.72 18.82 -10.84
C LEU A 400 -16.91 18.60 -11.79
N GLY A 401 -16.69 17.87 -12.89
CA GLY A 401 -17.78 17.51 -13.80
C GLY A 401 -18.92 16.81 -13.05
N HIS A 402 -20.10 16.74 -13.66
CA HIS A 402 -21.21 16.01 -13.04
C HIS A 402 -20.80 14.55 -12.84
N GLU A 403 -20.91 14.05 -11.61
CA GLU A 403 -20.71 12.62 -11.34
C GLU A 403 -21.81 11.85 -12.06
N ASP A 404 -21.41 10.87 -12.89
CA ASP A 404 -22.36 10.01 -13.57
C ASP A 404 -22.96 9.05 -12.52
N PRO A 405 -24.27 9.13 -12.22
CA PRO A 405 -24.90 8.27 -11.23
C PRO A 405 -24.83 6.78 -11.59
N ASP A 406 -24.53 6.46 -12.85
CA ASP A 406 -24.33 5.09 -13.34
C ASP A 406 -22.84 4.69 -13.47
N ALA A 407 -21.90 5.50 -12.92
CA ALA A 407 -20.47 5.22 -12.95
C ALA A 407 -20.11 3.94 -12.17
N GLY A 408 -20.15 2.81 -12.87
CA GLY A 408 -19.79 1.50 -12.32
C GLY A 408 -20.10 0.38 -13.32
N VAL A 409 -19.39 -0.75 -13.21
CA VAL A 409 -19.77 -1.95 -13.96
C VAL A 409 -21.09 -2.42 -13.37
N THR A 410 -22.21 -2.22 -14.09
CA THR A 410 -23.59 -2.48 -13.64
C THR A 410 -24.16 -1.55 -12.55
N GLY A 411 -23.66 -0.31 -12.43
CA GLY A 411 -24.13 0.66 -11.43
C GLY A 411 -23.59 0.40 -10.01
N ARG A 412 -22.60 -0.49 -9.88
CA ARG A 412 -21.92 -0.79 -8.62
C ARG A 412 -20.49 -0.27 -8.69
N ARG A 413 -20.12 0.55 -7.72
CA ARG A 413 -18.76 1.05 -7.55
C ARG A 413 -17.92 0.01 -6.80
N VAL A 414 -16.59 0.06 -6.97
CA VAL A 414 -15.65 -0.76 -6.17
C VAL A 414 -14.51 0.15 -5.68
N PRO A 415 -14.21 0.17 -4.37
CA PRO A 415 -13.10 0.97 -3.85
C PRO A 415 -11.77 0.31 -4.26
N PHE A 416 -10.91 1.07 -4.93
CA PHE A 416 -9.65 0.55 -5.47
C PHE A 416 -8.51 0.59 -4.44
N GLY A 417 -8.59 1.48 -3.45
CA GLY A 417 -7.58 1.68 -2.41
C GLY A 417 -7.19 0.41 -1.64
N PRO A 418 -8.13 -0.46 -1.21
CA PRO A 418 -7.82 -1.73 -0.55
C PRO A 418 -6.90 -2.65 -1.35
N PHE A 419 -7.06 -2.70 -2.67
CA PHE A 419 -6.24 -3.54 -3.54
C PHE A 419 -4.84 -2.94 -3.72
N LEU A 420 -4.74 -1.62 -3.85
CA LEU A 420 -3.45 -0.94 -3.85
C LEU A 420 -2.70 -1.16 -2.52
N ALA A 421 -3.39 -1.04 -1.39
CA ALA A 421 -2.82 -1.28 -0.07
C ALA A 421 -2.36 -2.73 0.10
N LEU A 422 -3.15 -3.71 -0.34
CA LEU A 422 -2.78 -5.12 -0.30
C LEU A 422 -1.55 -5.41 -1.18
N ALA A 423 -1.53 -4.93 -2.42
CA ALA A 423 -0.40 -5.11 -3.33
C ALA A 423 0.89 -4.42 -2.82
N ALA A 424 0.78 -3.28 -2.13
CA ALA A 424 1.90 -2.64 -1.46
C ALA A 424 2.45 -3.51 -0.31
N LEU A 425 1.58 -4.10 0.52
CA LEU A 425 2.01 -5.03 1.58
C LEU A 425 2.64 -6.30 1.00
N GLU A 426 2.10 -6.85 -0.09
CA GLU A 426 2.72 -7.98 -0.78
C GLU A 426 4.14 -7.65 -1.24
N PHE A 427 4.35 -6.47 -1.81
CA PHE A 427 5.68 -6.04 -2.20
C PHE A 427 6.60 -5.87 -0.98
N LEU A 428 6.11 -5.26 0.10
CA LEU A 428 6.86 -5.08 1.34
C LEU A 428 7.39 -6.42 1.90
N TYR A 429 6.55 -7.46 1.97
CA TYR A 429 6.96 -8.76 2.52
C TYR A 429 7.71 -9.67 1.54
N PHE A 430 7.42 -9.57 0.24
CA PHE A 430 7.90 -10.54 -0.77
C PHE A 430 8.78 -9.91 -1.85
N GLU A 431 9.37 -8.74 -1.59
CA GLU A 431 10.20 -8.02 -2.55
C GLU A 431 11.28 -8.89 -3.23
N PRO A 432 12.10 -9.69 -2.52
CA PRO A 432 13.13 -10.51 -3.18
C PRO A 432 12.52 -11.52 -4.17
N PHE A 433 11.40 -12.13 -3.81
CA PHE A 433 10.69 -13.08 -4.66
C PHE A 433 10.06 -12.39 -5.87
N ILE A 434 9.42 -11.25 -5.66
CA ILE A 434 8.76 -10.46 -6.71
C ILE A 434 9.80 -9.96 -7.72
N ARG A 435 10.94 -9.45 -7.26
CA ARG A 435 12.04 -9.02 -8.14
C ARG A 435 12.61 -10.17 -8.94
N ALA A 436 12.85 -11.32 -8.31
CA ALA A 436 13.33 -12.52 -9.00
C ALA A 436 12.33 -13.02 -10.05
N TRP A 437 11.04 -13.02 -9.73
CA TRP A 437 9.97 -13.35 -10.67
C TRP A 437 9.93 -12.35 -11.84
N ALA A 438 9.95 -11.04 -11.56
CA ALA A 438 9.90 -10.00 -12.58
C ALA A 438 11.11 -10.10 -13.53
N HIS A 439 12.31 -10.32 -12.99
CA HIS A 439 13.51 -10.53 -13.81
C HIS A 439 13.38 -11.78 -14.68
N ARG A 440 12.87 -12.89 -14.12
CA ARG A 440 12.75 -14.16 -14.84
C ARG A 440 11.72 -14.12 -15.97
N PHE A 441 10.57 -13.49 -15.75
CA PHE A 441 9.42 -13.57 -16.66
C PHE A 441 9.23 -12.32 -17.52
N LEU A 442 9.56 -11.14 -16.99
CA LEU A 442 9.42 -9.87 -17.73
C LEU A 442 10.76 -9.39 -18.33
N GLY A 443 11.89 -10.01 -17.93
CA GLY A 443 13.21 -9.59 -18.37
C GLY A 443 13.61 -8.20 -17.86
N VAL A 444 12.94 -7.71 -16.82
CA VAL A 444 13.21 -6.39 -16.25
C VAL A 444 14.06 -6.53 -14.99
N ALA A 445 15.23 -5.90 -15.00
CA ALA A 445 16.06 -5.74 -13.81
C ALA A 445 15.57 -4.49 -13.05
N TRP A 446 14.80 -4.73 -11.98
CA TRP A 446 14.27 -3.71 -11.07
C TRP A 446 15.21 -3.42 -9.93
#